data_AF-A0A372G5N5-F1
#
_entry.id   AF-A0A372G5N5-F1
#
_cell.length_a   1.000
_cell.length_b   1.000
_cell.length_c   1.000
_cell.angle_alpha   90.00
_cell.angle_beta   90.00
_cell.angle_gamma   90.00
#
_symmetry.space_group_name_H-M   'P 1'
#
loop_
_entity.id
_entity.type
_entity.pdbx_description
1 polymer ?
#
loop_
_entity_poly.entity_id
_entity_poly.type
_entity_poly.pdbx_seq_one_letter_code
_entity_poly.pdbx_strand_id
1 'polypeptide(L)'
;MATTYHGGTQIDHAQATLDRHAVSSSDGLCVECRVLGPCPAHEAAATVFALSARLPRRRPGATHPELMGTKRTDFNWLAARAG
;
A
#
# COMPACT_ATOMS: atom_id res chain seq x y z
N MET A 1 1.31 11.05 33.39
CA MET A 1 1.46 12.08 32.33
C MET A 1 1.91 11.38 31.07
N ALA A 2 1.02 11.17 30.09
CA ALA A 2 1.33 10.47 28.85
C ALA A 2 1.69 11.50 27.77
N THR A 3 2.95 11.50 27.35
CA THR A 3 3.40 12.24 26.16
C THR A 3 2.73 11.62 24.94
N THR A 4 1.66 12.24 24.45
CA THR A 4 0.96 11.76 23.26
C THR A 4 1.81 12.15 22.05
N TYR A 5 2.58 11.20 21.53
CA TYR A 5 3.42 11.41 20.35
C TYR A 5 2.50 11.48 19.11
N HIS A 6 2.21 12.68 18.60
CA HIS A 6 1.38 12.89 17.41
C HIS A 6 1.91 12.16 16.15
N GLY A 7 3.19 11.78 16.15
CA GLY A 7 3.76 10.93 15.09
C GLY A 7 3.25 9.49 15.12
N GLY A 8 2.84 8.95 16.26
CA GLY A 8 2.28 7.59 16.36
C GLY A 8 0.95 7.49 15.62
N THR A 9 0.05 8.45 15.88
CA THR A 9 -1.27 8.52 15.24
C THR A 9 -1.18 8.69 13.72
N GLN A 10 -0.22 9.47 13.22
CA GLN A 10 -0.05 9.66 11.78
C GLN A 10 0.47 8.38 11.10
N ILE A 11 1.41 7.66 11.73
CA ILE A 11 1.94 6.39 11.23
C ILE A 11 0.88 5.30 11.27
N ASP A 12 0.09 5.21 12.34
CA ASP A 12 -0.99 4.23 12.44
C ASP A 12 -2.12 4.52 11.43
N HIS A 13 -2.45 5.80 11.19
CA HIS A 13 -3.39 6.17 10.14
C HIS A 13 -2.85 5.85 8.74
N ALA A 14 -1.58 6.17 8.47
CA ALA A 14 -0.94 5.81 7.19
C ALA A 14 -0.91 4.30 6.98
N GLN A 15 -0.65 3.52 8.03
CA GLN A 15 -0.71 2.06 7.98
C GLN A 15 -2.12 1.58 7.60
N ALA A 16 -3.15 2.10 8.26
CA ALA A 16 -4.54 1.73 7.96
C ALA A 16 -4.93 2.09 6.51
N THR A 17 -4.43 3.22 5.99
CA THR A 17 -4.62 3.60 4.59
C THR A 17 -3.91 2.63 3.64
N LEU A 18 -2.68 2.23 3.92
CA LEU A 18 -1.97 1.24 3.09
C LEU A 18 -2.69 -0.12 3.09
N ASP A 19 -3.19 -0.55 4.25
CA ASP A 19 -3.92 -1.80 4.38
C ASP A 19 -5.25 -1.75 3.58
N ARG A 20 -5.99 -0.63 3.65
CA ARG A 20 -7.25 -0.45 2.92
C ARG A 20 -7.05 -0.27 1.42
N HIS A 21 -6.01 0.44 1.02
CA HIS A 21 -5.73 0.75 -0.38
C HIS A 21 -4.70 -0.19 -1.02
N ALA A 22 -4.52 -1.38 -0.47
CA ALA A 22 -3.60 -2.37 -0.99
C ALA A 22 -3.86 -2.65 -2.48
N VAL A 23 -2.78 -2.86 -3.23
CA VAL A 23 -2.88 -3.22 -4.65
C VAL A 23 -3.06 -4.73 -4.74
N SER A 24 -4.18 -5.17 -5.33
CA SER A 24 -4.42 -6.56 -5.66
C SER A 24 -3.31 -7.07 -6.57
N SER A 25 -2.67 -8.17 -6.17
CA SER A 25 -1.62 -8.79 -7.00
C SER A 25 -2.18 -9.49 -8.24
N SER A 26 -3.49 -9.70 -8.31
CA SER A 26 -4.17 -10.41 -9.41
C SER A 26 -4.46 -9.48 -10.58
N ASP A 27 -5.03 -8.31 -10.29
CA ASP A 27 -5.51 -7.38 -11.32
C ASP A 27 -4.67 -6.09 -11.39
N GLY A 28 -3.73 -5.90 -10.45
CA GLY A 28 -2.96 -4.66 -10.31
C GLY A 28 -3.80 -3.46 -9.86
N LEU A 29 -5.06 -3.67 -9.46
CA LEU A 29 -5.98 -2.62 -9.03
C LEU A 29 -5.91 -2.41 -7.51
N CYS A 30 -6.12 -1.17 -7.06
CA CYS A 30 -6.41 -0.87 -5.66
C CYS A 30 -7.70 -1.58 -5.24
N VAL A 31 -7.69 -2.30 -4.12
CA VAL A 31 -8.88 -3.03 -3.62
C VAL A 31 -10.06 -2.10 -3.30
N GLU A 32 -9.80 -0.92 -2.76
CA GLU A 32 -10.82 0.07 -2.39
C GLU A 32 -11.26 0.91 -3.59
N CYS A 33 -10.32 1.55 -4.28
CA CYS A 33 -10.63 2.52 -5.34
C CYS A 33 -10.91 1.87 -6.69
N ARG A 34 -10.57 0.58 -6.89
CA ARG A 34 -10.68 -0.14 -8.16
C ARG A 34 -9.96 0.53 -9.35
N VAL A 35 -9.01 1.41 -9.08
CA VAL A 35 -8.13 2.03 -10.08
C VAL A 35 -6.82 1.27 -10.17
N LEU A 36 -6.14 1.36 -11.31
CA LEU A 36 -4.79 0.83 -11.51
C LEU A 36 -3.85 1.37 -10.42
N GLY A 37 -3.26 0.47 -9.65
CA GLY A 37 -2.49 0.79 -8.46
C GLY A 37 -1.05 1.22 -8.78
N PRO A 38 -0.43 2.05 -7.92
CA PRO A 38 -0.94 2.57 -6.64
C PRO A 38 -1.89 3.78 -6.82
N CYS A 39 -2.96 3.84 -6.02
CA CYS A 39 -3.88 4.98 -6.03
C CYS A 39 -3.32 6.17 -5.21
N PRO A 40 -3.83 7.40 -5.40
CA PRO A 40 -3.31 8.60 -4.71
C PRO A 40 -3.29 8.48 -3.18
N ALA A 41 -4.31 7.83 -2.59
CA ALA A 41 -4.37 7.58 -1.14
C ALA A 41 -3.27 6.64 -0.66
N HIS A 42 -2.95 5.59 -1.44
CA HIS A 42 -1.85 4.67 -1.15
C HIS A 42 -0.50 5.39 -1.26
N GLU A 43 -0.29 6.22 -2.28
CA GLU A 43 0.94 7.00 -2.46
C GLU A 43 1.15 8.04 -1.35
N ALA A 44 0.09 8.73 -0.93
CA ALA A 44 0.14 9.68 0.18
C ALA A 44 0.53 8.97 1.49
N ALA A 45 -0.05 7.80 1.76
CA ALA A 45 0.30 7.01 2.93
C ALA A 45 1.73 6.46 2.87
N ALA A 46 2.19 6.00 1.70
CA ALA A 46 3.57 5.57 1.51
C ALA A 46 4.59 6.70 1.74
N THR A 47 4.23 7.92 1.34
CA THR A 47 5.05 9.13 1.58
C THR A 47 5.28 9.39 3.06
N VAL A 48 4.27 9.18 3.92
CA VAL A 48 4.42 9.33 5.38
C VAL A 48 5.50 8.39 5.93
N PHE A 49 5.57 7.15 5.44
CA PHE A 49 6.60 6.19 5.83
C PHE A 49 8.00 6.57 5.30
N ALA A 50 8.07 7.04 4.05
CA ALA A 50 9.32 7.53 3.48
C ALA A 50 9.90 8.71 4.28
N LEU A 51 9.06 9.68 4.64
CA LEU A 51 9.47 10.87 5.42
C LEU A 51 9.81 10.55 6.86
N SER A 52 9.17 9.54 7.45
CA SER A 52 9.42 9.14 8.85
C SER A 52 10.59 8.16 9.01
N ALA A 53 11.24 7.75 7.91
CA ALA A 53 12.28 6.72 7.89
C ALA A 53 11.85 5.40 8.58
N ARG A 54 10.55 5.09 8.51
CA ARG A 54 9.95 3.86 9.07
C ARG A 54 9.43 3.00 7.94
N LEU A 55 9.49 1.68 8.15
CA LEU A 55 8.88 0.74 7.22
C LEU A 55 7.41 0.50 7.60
N PRO A 56 6.49 0.47 6.62
CA PRO A 56 5.14 -0.02 6.85
C PRO A 56 5.20 -1.44 7.42
N ARG A 57 4.34 -1.73 8.39
CA ARG A 57 4.13 -3.10 8.84
C ARG A 57 3.44 -3.84 7.71
N ARG A 58 3.98 -4.98 7.27
CA ARG A 58 3.26 -5.85 6.35
C ARG A 58 2.27 -6.67 7.17
N ARG A 59 0.97 -6.51 6.93
CA ARG A 59 -0.05 -7.46 7.41
C ARG A 59 -0.28 -8.51 6.32
N PRO A 60 0.19 -9.77 6.51
CA PRO A 60 -0.17 -10.85 5.61
C PRO A 60 -1.69 -11.04 5.67
N GLY A 61 -2.35 -10.98 4.51
CA GLY A 61 -3.81 -11.06 4.43
C GLY A 61 -4.42 -10.28 3.25
N ALA A 62 -3.71 -9.30 2.69
CA ALA A 62 -4.12 -8.65 1.43
C ALA A 62 -3.81 -9.51 0.19
N THR A 63 -2.92 -10.49 0.34
CA THR A 63 -2.79 -11.61 -0.57
C THR A 63 -3.95 -12.56 -0.34
N HIS A 64 -4.87 -12.63 -1.30
CA HIS A 64 -5.87 -13.68 -1.43
C HIS A 64 -5.16 -14.96 -1.91
N PRO A 65 -4.82 -15.92 -1.03
CA PRO A 65 -4.16 -17.16 -1.46
C PRO A 65 -4.99 -17.95 -2.47
N GLU A 66 -6.30 -17.75 -2.53
CA GLU A 66 -7.19 -18.28 -3.56
C GLU A 66 -6.87 -17.76 -4.98
N LEU A 67 -6.10 -16.68 -5.09
CA LEU A 67 -5.58 -16.15 -6.35
C LEU A 67 -4.08 -16.47 -6.55
N MET A 68 -3.44 -17.18 -5.62
CA MET A 68 -2.06 -17.67 -5.78
C MET A 68 -2.04 -18.83 -6.79
N GLY A 69 -1.81 -18.51 -8.05
CA GLY A 69 -1.76 -19.47 -9.16
C GLY A 69 -2.29 -18.93 -10.48
N THR A 70 -3.03 -17.82 -10.45
CA THR A 70 -3.38 -17.08 -11.67
C THR A 70 -2.12 -16.43 -12.23
N LYS A 71 -1.76 -16.81 -13.47
CA LYS A 71 -0.61 -16.21 -14.17
C LYS A 71 -0.76 -14.69 -14.18
N ARG A 72 0.28 -14.00 -13.73
CA ARG A 72 0.45 -12.55 -13.89
C ARG A 72 0.31 -12.21 -15.37
N THR A 73 -0.75 -11.51 -15.73
CA THR A 73 -0.79 -10.74 -16.97
C THR A 73 -0.14 -9.40 -16.64
N ASP A 74 1.19 -9.38 -16.80
CA ASP A 74 2.01 -8.22 -17.15
C ASP A 74 1.73 -6.89 -16.41
N PHE A 75 2.34 -6.73 -15.24
CA PHE A 75 2.54 -5.39 -14.64
C PHE A 75 4.03 -5.10 -14.48
N ASN A 76 4.62 -4.46 -15.50
CA ASN A 76 6.02 -4.05 -15.50
C ASN A 76 6.18 -2.70 -14.79
N TRP A 77 6.27 -2.74 -13.45
CA TRP A 77 6.53 -1.55 -12.62
C TRP A 77 7.86 -0.84 -12.97
N LEU A 78 8.84 -1.54 -13.56
CA LEU A 78 10.09 -0.90 -14.00
C LEU A 78 9.92 -0.04 -15.25
N ALA A 79 8.92 -0.28 -16.10
CA ALA A 79 8.68 0.57 -17.28
C ALA A 79 8.07 1.94 -16.92
N ALA A 80 7.29 2.02 -15.84
CA ALA A 80 6.58 3.25 -15.47
C ALA A 80 7.48 4.37 -14.89
N ARG A 81 8.79 4.13 -14.71
CA ARG A 81 9.77 5.13 -14.22
C ARG A 81 10.73 5.64 -15.29
N ALA A 82 10.59 5.21 -16.54
CA ALA A 82 11.36 5.68 -17.68
C ALA A 82 10.41 6.34 -18.68
N GLY A 83 10.05 7.60 -18.42
CA GLY A 83 9.22 8.44 -19.30
C GLY A 83 9.30 9.88 -18.85
#